data_AF-A0A938ECC2-F1
#
_entry.id   AF-A0A938ECC2-F1
#
_cell.length_a   1.000
_cell.length_b   1.000
_cell.length_c   1.000
_cell.angle_alpha   90.00
_cell.angle_beta   90.00
_cell.angle_gamma   90.00
#
_symmetry.space_group_name_H-M   'P 1'
#
loop_
_entity.id
_entity.type
_entity.pdbx_description
1 polymer ?
#
loop_
_entity_poly.entity_id
_entity_poly.type
_entity_poly.pdbx_seq_one_letter_code
_entity_poly.pdbx_strand_id
1 'polypeptide(L)'
;MVDLARRLAVARGDAPADLVVRGGRVLSVFTREWLEADVAIVDGWIAGVGSYAGAETIDAAGRYVAPGLIDAHMHVESVKLTLDELARLILPLGTTTIVADPHEIANVLGADGVHWLLDVSAAIPLDVYFMAPSCVPASPFESPRRPLTDGDLEGLMRRRRVLGLAEMMNFPGVVSGDADELRKLALDGAHHVDGHAPGLLDGALQAYAAAGIRSDHESLTPEEGRQRIRAGMWLLMREASMARNLQALLPLVAELGPHRIAFCTDDRDPEDVADTGHVNGMVRDAVAAGVRPEDALAMASLHAAQCHRLVHLGRWRPATRPTSSSSPTSSRFARTWCSSGAVRSATCRACLSPSGCESRCGSRPSRRASSRFRPAARGCGRSGSCRSRS
;
A
#
# COMPACT_ATOMS: atom_id res chain seq x y z
N MET A 1 23.69 5.75 14.22
CA MET A 1 23.09 7.07 14.51
C MET A 1 23.44 7.97 13.33
N VAL A 2 22.45 8.57 12.68
CA VAL A 2 22.67 9.53 11.59
C VAL A 2 23.47 10.70 12.14
N ASP A 3 24.54 11.11 11.47
CA ASP A 3 25.20 12.36 11.81
C ASP A 3 24.34 13.52 11.32
N LEU A 4 23.54 14.07 12.24
CA LEU A 4 22.71 15.22 11.95
C LEU A 4 23.54 16.39 11.42
N ALA A 5 24.79 16.55 11.90
CA ALA A 5 25.68 17.61 11.43
C ALA A 5 26.01 17.42 9.94
N ARG A 6 26.36 16.20 9.52
CA ARG A 6 26.56 15.85 8.10
C ARG A 6 25.32 16.15 7.26
N ARG A 7 24.13 15.72 7.69
CA ARG A 7 22.90 15.99 6.93
C ARG A 7 22.61 17.48 6.79
N LEU A 8 22.86 18.26 7.85
CA LEU A 8 22.70 19.71 7.82
C LEU A 8 23.75 20.38 6.91
N ALA A 9 24.99 19.89 6.89
CA ALA A 9 26.03 20.36 5.97
C ALA A 9 25.64 20.13 4.51
N VAL A 10 25.15 18.94 4.17
CA VAL A 10 24.62 18.63 2.82
C VAL A 10 23.43 19.53 2.48
N ALA A 11 22.48 19.69 3.41
CA ALA A 11 21.29 20.53 3.20
C ALA A 11 21.62 22.01 2.95
N ARG A 12 22.70 22.54 3.54
CA ARG A 12 23.21 23.90 3.27
C ARG A 12 24.02 24.02 1.99
N GLY A 13 24.46 22.89 1.41
CA GLY A 13 25.37 22.85 0.27
C GLY A 13 26.86 22.91 0.64
N ASP A 14 27.20 22.79 1.93
CA ASP A 14 28.59 22.83 2.43
C ASP A 14 29.35 21.53 2.14
N ALA A 15 28.63 20.44 1.86
CA ALA A 15 29.19 19.12 1.59
C ALA A 15 28.37 18.41 0.49
N PRO A 16 29.00 17.52 -0.31
CA PRO A 16 28.27 16.74 -1.30
C PRO A 16 27.34 15.72 -0.64
N ALA A 17 26.20 15.47 -1.28
CA ALA A 17 25.29 14.39 -0.93
C ALA A 17 25.87 13.02 -1.34
N ASP A 18 25.31 11.93 -0.81
CA ASP A 18 25.67 10.59 -1.28
C ASP A 18 25.14 10.36 -2.70
N LEU A 19 23.90 10.77 -2.93
CA LEU A 19 23.20 10.65 -4.21
C LEU A 19 22.41 11.93 -4.50
N VAL A 20 22.43 12.39 -5.74
CA VAL A 20 21.56 13.46 -6.23
C VAL A 20 20.73 12.97 -7.41
N VAL A 21 19.42 13.16 -7.35
CA VAL A 21 18.54 13.07 -8.53
C VAL A 21 18.53 14.45 -9.18
N ARG A 22 19.13 14.58 -10.37
CA ARG A 22 19.50 15.88 -10.95
C ARG A 22 18.63 16.27 -12.14
N GLY A 23 18.25 17.54 -12.22
CA GLY A 23 17.61 18.15 -13.40
C GLY A 23 16.17 17.71 -13.66
N GLY A 24 15.46 17.21 -12.65
CA GLY A 24 14.08 16.77 -12.76
C GLY A 24 13.05 17.84 -12.40
N ARG A 25 11.79 17.58 -12.76
CA ARG A 25 10.62 18.33 -12.30
C ARG A 25 10.10 17.70 -11.02
N VAL A 26 10.47 18.23 -9.86
CA VAL A 26 10.17 17.67 -8.53
C VAL A 26 8.82 18.14 -8.03
N LEU A 27 7.93 17.21 -7.67
CA LEU A 27 6.65 17.54 -7.07
C LEU A 27 6.82 17.98 -5.62
N SER A 28 6.55 19.25 -5.33
CA SER A 28 6.26 19.70 -3.98
C SER A 28 4.82 19.32 -3.63
N VAL A 29 4.61 18.18 -2.96
CA VAL A 29 3.26 17.71 -2.56
C VAL A 29 2.55 18.64 -1.57
N PHE A 30 3.28 19.54 -0.91
CA PHE A 30 2.71 20.51 0.03
C PHE A 30 2.08 21.72 -0.67
N THR A 31 2.75 22.23 -1.71
CA THR A 31 2.26 23.37 -2.50
C THR A 31 1.55 22.94 -3.77
N ARG A 32 1.64 21.65 -4.13
CA ARG A 32 1.11 21.05 -5.35
C ARG A 32 1.68 21.73 -6.60
N GLU A 33 2.99 21.93 -6.60
CA GLU A 33 3.77 22.59 -7.64
C GLU A 33 4.90 21.68 -8.15
N TRP A 34 5.23 21.82 -9.43
CA TRP A 34 6.41 21.20 -10.03
C TRP A 34 7.58 22.18 -10.02
N LEU A 35 8.66 21.81 -9.34
CA LEU A 35 9.87 22.61 -9.18
C LEU A 35 10.97 22.04 -10.08
N GLU A 36 11.62 22.89 -10.88
CA GLU A 36 12.85 22.52 -11.58
C GLU A 36 13.99 22.48 -10.55
N ALA A 37 14.31 21.27 -10.06
CA ALA A 37 15.19 21.10 -8.91
C ALA A 37 15.85 19.73 -8.88
N ASP A 38 16.93 19.66 -8.12
CA ASP A 38 17.61 18.45 -7.71
C ASP A 38 17.07 17.97 -6.36
N VAL A 39 17.13 16.66 -6.11
CA VAL A 39 16.86 16.05 -4.80
C VAL A 39 18.14 15.45 -4.26
N ALA A 40 18.63 15.98 -3.13
CA ALA A 40 19.82 15.48 -2.46
C ALA A 40 19.47 14.43 -1.39
N ILE A 41 20.20 13.32 -1.40
CA ILE A 41 20.05 12.21 -0.47
C ILE A 41 21.38 11.95 0.26
N VAL A 42 21.33 11.84 1.58
CA VAL A 42 22.47 11.49 2.44
C VAL A 42 22.03 10.54 3.53
N ASP A 43 22.79 9.48 3.78
CA ASP A 43 22.51 8.43 4.77
C ASP A 43 21.11 7.82 4.61
N GLY A 44 20.65 7.73 3.35
CA GLY A 44 19.31 7.23 3.02
C GLY A 44 18.18 8.16 3.43
N TRP A 45 18.43 9.47 3.57
CA TRP A 45 17.43 10.51 3.86
C TRP A 45 17.50 11.64 2.85
N ILE A 46 16.36 12.27 2.58
CA ILE A 46 16.32 13.50 1.80
C ILE A 46 16.91 14.64 2.63
N ALA A 47 18.01 15.21 2.15
CA ALA A 47 18.67 16.37 2.75
C ALA A 47 17.99 17.67 2.33
N GLY A 48 17.56 17.75 1.07
CA GLY A 48 16.88 18.94 0.53
C GLY A 48 16.46 18.80 -0.93
N VAL A 49 15.66 19.77 -1.37
CA VAL A 49 15.22 19.98 -2.76
C VAL A 49 15.72 21.37 -3.18
N GLY A 50 16.41 21.48 -4.31
CA GLY A 50 17.16 22.69 -4.66
C GLY A 50 18.24 22.41 -5.69
N SER A 51 19.43 23.00 -5.56
CA SER A 51 20.59 22.65 -6.40
C SER A 51 21.67 22.02 -5.53
N TYR A 52 22.13 20.82 -5.90
CA TYR A 52 23.07 20.06 -5.08
C TYR A 52 24.11 19.32 -5.91
N ALA A 53 25.28 19.11 -5.30
CA ALA A 53 26.28 18.18 -5.80
C ALA A 53 26.22 16.87 -5.00
N GLY A 54 26.50 15.75 -5.65
CA GLY A 54 26.53 14.43 -5.02
C GLY A 54 27.68 13.58 -5.52
N ALA A 55 28.08 12.59 -4.72
CA ALA A 55 29.06 11.58 -5.10
C ALA A 55 28.54 10.71 -6.25
N GLU A 56 27.25 10.33 -6.18
CA GLU A 56 26.52 9.67 -7.26
C GLU A 56 25.42 10.60 -7.81
N THR A 57 25.08 10.44 -9.09
CA THR A 57 24.02 11.22 -9.75
C THR A 57 23.12 10.32 -10.59
N ILE A 58 21.81 10.51 -10.43
CA ILE A 58 20.78 9.99 -11.33
C ILE A 58 20.29 11.15 -12.20
N ASP A 59 20.42 11.02 -13.51
CA ASP A 59 19.92 12.01 -14.46
C ASP A 59 18.39 11.89 -14.61
N ALA A 60 17.69 12.95 -14.19
CA ALA A 60 16.25 13.09 -14.30
C ALA A 60 15.83 14.20 -15.30
N ALA A 61 16.73 14.64 -16.18
CA ALA A 61 16.43 15.65 -17.20
C ALA A 61 15.19 15.29 -18.02
N GLY A 62 14.24 16.24 -18.07
CA GLY A 62 12.96 16.06 -18.79
C GLY A 62 12.00 15.05 -18.15
N ARG A 63 12.27 14.58 -16.93
CA ARG A 63 11.44 13.63 -16.18
C ARG A 63 10.78 14.32 -14.99
N TYR A 64 9.68 13.73 -14.54
CA TYR A 64 9.01 14.10 -13.29
C TYR A 64 9.56 13.29 -12.13
N VAL A 65 9.67 13.89 -10.95
CA VAL A 65 10.16 13.28 -9.71
C VAL A 65 9.07 13.43 -8.65
N ALA A 66 8.39 12.33 -8.32
CA ALA A 66 7.31 12.30 -7.33
C ALA A 66 7.66 11.36 -6.16
N PRO A 67 7.11 11.59 -4.95
CA PRO A 67 7.33 10.67 -3.83
C PRO A 67 6.85 9.26 -4.20
N GLY A 68 7.47 8.25 -3.59
CA GLY A 68 6.99 6.89 -3.71
C GLY A 68 5.52 6.76 -3.31
N LEU A 69 4.76 5.98 -4.08
CA LEU A 69 3.32 5.80 -3.84
C LEU A 69 3.10 4.89 -2.64
N ILE A 70 2.00 5.14 -1.93
CA ILE A 70 1.60 4.42 -0.74
C ILE A 70 0.22 3.84 -0.99
N ASP A 71 0.09 2.54 -0.78
CA ASP A 71 -1.20 1.89 -0.67
C ASP A 71 -1.69 1.97 0.77
N ALA A 72 -2.78 2.69 1.00
CA ALA A 72 -3.28 2.99 2.33
C ALA A 72 -4.00 1.81 2.99
N HIS A 73 -4.47 0.82 2.22
CA HIS A 73 -5.13 -0.37 2.78
C HIS A 73 -5.12 -1.49 1.73
N MET A 74 -4.61 -2.66 2.11
CA MET A 74 -4.64 -3.84 1.26
C MET A 74 -4.54 -5.15 2.06
N HIS A 75 -4.89 -6.26 1.40
CA HIS A 75 -4.70 -7.62 1.92
C HIS A 75 -3.64 -8.35 1.11
N VAL A 76 -2.51 -8.69 1.74
CA VAL A 76 -1.36 -9.33 1.08
C VAL A 76 -1.73 -10.74 0.59
N GLU A 77 -2.72 -11.35 1.23
CA GLU A 77 -3.22 -12.68 0.93
C GLU A 77 -3.99 -12.69 -0.39
N SER A 78 -4.72 -11.62 -0.69
CA SER A 78 -5.55 -11.50 -1.89
C SER A 78 -4.73 -11.46 -3.17
N VAL A 79 -3.49 -10.93 -3.11
CA VAL A 79 -2.55 -11.00 -4.25
C VAL A 79 -1.96 -12.39 -4.48
N LYS A 80 -2.17 -13.35 -3.57
CA LYS A 80 -1.75 -14.76 -3.71
C LYS A 80 -0.25 -14.95 -3.96
N LEU A 81 0.54 -13.95 -3.56
CA LEU A 81 1.99 -13.92 -3.69
C LEU A 81 2.63 -13.79 -2.31
N THR A 82 3.86 -14.28 -2.18
CA THR A 82 4.69 -13.93 -1.03
C THR A 82 5.08 -12.45 -1.11
N LEU A 83 5.38 -11.83 0.04
CA LEU A 83 5.69 -10.39 0.10
C LEU A 83 6.87 -9.97 -0.80
N ASP A 84 7.84 -10.85 -1.03
CA ASP A 84 8.99 -10.58 -1.91
C ASP A 84 8.58 -10.57 -3.38
N GLU A 85 7.70 -11.46 -3.81
CA GLU A 85 7.12 -11.44 -5.16
C GLU A 85 6.14 -10.28 -5.36
N LEU A 86 5.34 -9.95 -4.35
CA LEU A 86 4.54 -8.72 -4.36
C LEU A 86 5.43 -7.49 -4.52
N ALA A 87 6.52 -7.40 -3.77
CA ALA A 87 7.48 -6.29 -3.89
C ALA A 87 8.08 -6.21 -5.31
N ARG A 88 8.41 -7.35 -5.93
CA ARG A 88 8.89 -7.40 -7.32
C ARG A 88 7.83 -6.91 -8.32
N LEU A 89 6.55 -7.11 -8.02
CA LEU A 89 5.44 -6.68 -8.86
C LEU A 89 5.17 -5.16 -8.74
N ILE A 90 5.12 -4.60 -7.53
CA ILE A 90 4.63 -3.22 -7.31
C ILE A 90 5.73 -2.15 -7.22
N LEU A 91 6.96 -2.51 -6.83
CA LEU A 91 8.08 -1.54 -6.79
C LEU A 91 8.40 -0.97 -8.19
N PRO A 92 8.42 -1.77 -9.28
CA PRO A 92 8.59 -1.25 -10.64
C PRO A 92 7.47 -0.31 -11.09
N LEU A 93 6.32 -0.36 -10.43
CA LEU A 93 5.17 0.50 -10.68
C LEU A 93 5.20 1.79 -9.86
N GLY A 94 6.14 1.93 -8.92
CA GLY A 94 6.33 3.12 -8.08
C GLY A 94 5.66 3.06 -6.72
N THR A 95 4.97 1.96 -6.37
CA THR A 95 4.47 1.77 -5.00
C THR A 95 5.60 1.31 -4.12
N THR A 96 5.93 2.11 -3.11
CA THR A 96 7.08 1.89 -2.23
C THR A 96 6.68 1.50 -0.82
N THR A 97 5.42 1.71 -0.48
CA THR A 97 4.86 1.44 0.85
C THR A 97 3.47 0.84 0.73
N ILE A 98 3.18 -0.13 1.58
CA ILE A 98 1.83 -0.67 1.76
C ILE A 98 1.49 -0.66 3.25
N VAL A 99 0.20 -0.48 3.55
CA VAL A 99 -0.39 -0.72 4.86
C VAL A 99 -1.30 -1.93 4.73
N ALA A 100 -0.89 -3.04 5.32
CA ALA A 100 -1.51 -4.33 5.15
C ALA A 100 -2.38 -4.69 6.36
N ASP A 101 -3.59 -5.18 6.11
CA ASP A 101 -4.38 -5.93 7.07
C ASP A 101 -4.27 -7.43 6.78
N PRO A 102 -3.52 -8.20 7.60
CA PRO A 102 -3.32 -9.63 7.38
C PRO A 102 -4.41 -10.47 8.06
N HIS A 103 -5.68 -10.05 7.97
CA HIS A 103 -6.78 -10.73 8.66
C HIS A 103 -7.01 -12.16 8.14
N GLU A 104 -6.62 -12.46 6.91
CA GLU A 104 -6.79 -13.80 6.34
C GLU A 104 -5.75 -14.77 6.92
N ILE A 105 -4.50 -14.34 7.03
CA ILE A 105 -3.45 -15.05 7.76
C ILE A 105 -3.85 -15.21 9.22
N ALA A 106 -4.44 -14.20 9.85
CA ALA A 106 -4.89 -14.30 11.23
C ALA A 106 -6.02 -15.33 11.42
N ASN A 107 -6.99 -15.38 10.50
CA ASN A 107 -8.06 -16.38 10.53
C ASN A 107 -7.50 -17.81 10.40
N VAL A 108 -6.51 -18.04 9.54
CA VAL A 108 -5.96 -19.39 9.28
C VAL A 108 -4.87 -19.79 10.29
N LEU A 109 -3.97 -18.87 10.65
CA LEU A 109 -2.76 -19.15 11.43
C LEU A 109 -2.78 -18.49 12.82
N GLY A 110 -3.77 -17.66 13.14
CA GLY A 110 -3.81 -16.90 14.39
C GLY A 110 -2.74 -15.80 14.48
N ALA A 111 -2.55 -15.24 15.67
CA ALA A 111 -1.56 -14.19 15.92
C ALA A 111 -0.13 -14.61 15.56
N ASP A 112 0.21 -15.90 15.70
CA ASP A 112 1.52 -16.44 15.33
C ASP A 112 1.82 -16.23 13.84
N GLY A 113 0.82 -16.38 12.97
CA GLY A 113 0.96 -16.14 11.53
C GLY A 113 1.24 -14.67 11.22
N VAL A 114 0.59 -13.76 11.94
CA VAL A 114 0.82 -12.32 11.79
C VAL A 114 2.22 -11.93 12.30
N HIS A 115 2.66 -12.48 13.43
CA HIS A 115 4.02 -12.29 13.93
C HIS A 115 5.08 -12.79 12.94
N TRP A 116 4.86 -13.97 12.34
CA TRP A 116 5.72 -14.50 11.29
C TRP A 116 5.79 -13.57 10.07
N LEU A 117 4.64 -13.06 9.60
CA LEU A 117 4.58 -12.14 8.46
C LEU A 117 5.34 -10.82 8.76
N LEU A 118 5.18 -10.30 9.98
CA LEU A 118 5.93 -9.15 10.47
C LEU A 118 7.45 -9.40 10.45
N ASP A 119 7.92 -10.59 10.82
CA ASP A 119 9.34 -10.94 10.80
C ASP A 119 9.89 -11.01 9.37
N VAL A 120 9.22 -11.74 8.47
CA VAL A 120 9.71 -11.90 7.09
C VAL A 120 9.71 -10.58 6.30
N SER A 121 8.78 -9.67 6.61
CA SER A 121 8.72 -8.34 5.97
C SER A 121 9.93 -7.45 6.27
N ALA A 122 10.75 -7.75 7.30
CA ALA A 122 11.91 -6.93 7.66
C ALA A 122 13.03 -6.94 6.60
N ALA A 123 13.14 -8.03 5.83
CA ALA A 123 14.19 -8.24 4.85
C ALA A 123 13.82 -7.78 3.43
N ILE A 124 12.57 -7.38 3.20
CA ILE A 124 12.02 -7.14 1.86
C ILE A 124 12.24 -5.69 1.47
N PRO A 125 12.54 -5.35 0.20
CA PRO A 125 12.81 -3.97 -0.23
C PRO A 125 11.59 -3.03 -0.23
N LEU A 126 10.38 -3.54 0.01
CA LEU A 126 9.14 -2.78 0.17
C LEU A 126 8.97 -2.36 1.63
N ASP A 127 8.47 -1.16 1.88
CA ASP A 127 8.09 -0.75 3.24
C ASP A 127 6.69 -1.28 3.56
N VAL A 128 6.62 -2.30 4.41
CA VAL A 128 5.36 -2.93 4.83
C VAL A 128 5.04 -2.49 6.25
N TYR A 129 3.92 -1.79 6.41
CA TYR A 129 3.28 -1.52 7.69
C TYR A 129 2.05 -2.42 7.83
N PHE A 130 1.65 -2.66 9.06
CA PHE A 130 0.57 -3.57 9.37
C PHE A 130 -0.47 -2.90 10.26
N MET A 131 -1.70 -3.34 10.13
CA MET A 131 -2.77 -3.12 11.10
C MET A 131 -3.08 -4.46 11.78
N ALA A 132 -3.40 -4.46 13.07
CA ALA A 132 -3.69 -5.68 13.82
C ALA A 132 -5.14 -6.14 13.52
N PRO A 133 -5.36 -7.37 13.01
CA PRO A 133 -6.69 -7.85 12.61
C PRO A 133 -7.70 -7.79 13.76
N SER A 134 -8.76 -7.00 13.60
CA SER A 134 -9.67 -6.60 14.68
C SER A 134 -10.86 -7.55 14.88
N CYS A 135 -11.27 -8.24 13.82
CA CYS A 135 -12.45 -9.11 13.79
C CYS A 135 -12.06 -10.52 13.33
N VAL A 136 -11.50 -11.32 14.24
CA VAL A 136 -11.16 -12.73 14.01
C VAL A 136 -11.85 -13.59 15.07
N PRO A 137 -12.98 -14.27 14.73
CA PRO A 137 -13.65 -14.23 13.43
C PRO A 137 -14.39 -12.91 13.17
N ALA A 138 -14.77 -12.68 11.92
CA ALA A 138 -15.59 -11.54 11.53
C ALA A 138 -17.06 -11.72 11.98
N SER A 139 -17.48 -12.98 12.06
CA SER A 139 -18.86 -13.37 12.32
C SER A 139 -18.93 -14.58 13.26
N PRO A 140 -19.99 -14.70 14.10
CA PRO A 140 -20.21 -15.90 14.92
C PRO A 140 -20.47 -17.17 14.08
N PHE A 141 -20.68 -17.04 12.77
CA PHE A 141 -20.88 -18.17 11.85
C PHE A 141 -19.57 -18.73 11.26
N GLU A 142 -18.43 -18.09 11.53
CA GLU A 142 -17.13 -18.50 11.02
C GLU A 142 -16.36 -19.36 12.02
N SER A 143 -15.39 -20.13 11.52
CA SER A 143 -14.53 -21.00 12.33
C SER A 143 -13.06 -20.72 12.02
N PRO A 144 -12.46 -19.70 12.66
CA PRO A 144 -11.04 -19.43 12.53
C PRO A 144 -10.24 -20.48 13.28
N ARG A 145 -8.91 -20.49 13.14
CA ARG A 145 -8.02 -21.35 13.94
C ARG A 145 -8.31 -21.22 15.43
N ARG A 146 -8.52 -19.98 15.89
CA ARG A 146 -9.13 -19.59 17.16
C ARG A 146 -9.46 -18.10 17.11
N PRO A 147 -10.40 -17.61 17.94
CA PRO A 147 -10.59 -16.18 18.11
C PRO A 147 -9.31 -15.49 18.61
N LEU A 148 -9.08 -14.27 18.13
CA LEU A 148 -8.03 -13.41 18.70
C LEU A 148 -8.53 -12.77 19.99
N THR A 149 -7.67 -12.77 21.01
CA THR A 149 -7.94 -12.18 22.32
C THR A 149 -7.37 -10.77 22.41
N ASP A 150 -7.82 -10.00 23.39
CA ASP A 150 -7.25 -8.68 23.72
C ASP A 150 -5.72 -8.73 23.85
N GLY A 151 -5.19 -9.77 24.50
CA GLY A 151 -3.74 -9.96 24.67
C GLY A 151 -3.00 -10.25 23.36
N ASP A 152 -3.65 -10.90 22.39
CA ASP A 152 -3.10 -11.08 21.04
C ASP A 152 -3.02 -9.74 20.31
N LEU A 153 -4.09 -8.95 20.35
CA LEU A 153 -4.16 -7.63 19.70
C LEU A 153 -3.12 -6.66 20.27
N GLU A 154 -3.03 -6.56 21.60
CA GLU A 154 -2.00 -5.75 22.27
C GLU A 154 -0.58 -6.25 21.95
N GLY A 155 -0.40 -7.58 21.88
CA GLY A 155 0.87 -8.20 21.49
C GLY A 155 1.30 -7.80 20.07
N LEU A 156 0.36 -7.77 19.14
CA LEU A 156 0.57 -7.29 17.77
C LEU A 156 0.86 -5.79 17.75
N MET A 157 0.04 -4.96 18.40
CA MET A 157 0.21 -3.49 18.39
C MET A 157 1.50 -3.02 19.07
N ARG A 158 2.10 -3.84 19.96
CA ARG A 158 3.44 -3.58 20.51
C ARG A 158 4.58 -3.80 19.51
N ARG A 159 4.35 -4.51 18.40
CA ARG A 159 5.36 -4.78 17.38
C ARG A 159 5.65 -3.52 16.57
N ARG A 160 6.93 -3.29 16.30
CA ARG A 160 7.36 -2.21 15.41
C ARG A 160 6.78 -2.44 14.00
N ARG A 161 6.19 -1.37 13.42
CA ARG A 161 5.47 -1.33 12.14
C ARG A 161 4.00 -1.78 12.19
N VAL A 162 3.47 -2.18 13.34
CA VAL A 162 2.01 -2.24 13.54
C VAL A 162 1.53 -0.85 13.96
N LEU A 163 0.58 -0.29 13.23
CA LEU A 163 0.16 1.11 13.40
C LEU A 163 -1.09 1.26 14.27
N GLY A 164 -1.86 0.20 14.43
CA GLY A 164 -3.11 0.20 15.21
C GLY A 164 -3.97 -1.01 14.89
N LEU A 165 -5.28 -0.88 15.08
CA LEU A 165 -6.27 -1.91 14.73
C LEU A 165 -6.69 -1.79 13.28
N ALA A 166 -6.79 -2.93 12.61
CA ALA A 166 -7.26 -3.05 11.25
C ALA A 166 -8.78 -2.80 11.15
N GLU A 167 -9.29 -2.93 9.94
CA GLU A 167 -10.62 -2.54 9.56
C GLU A 167 -11.69 -3.07 10.54
N MET A 168 -12.39 -2.18 11.22
CA MET A 168 -13.39 -2.58 12.22
C MET A 168 -14.70 -2.97 11.54
N MET A 169 -14.73 -4.15 10.93
CA MET A 169 -15.84 -4.68 10.12
C MET A 169 -17.09 -5.05 10.94
N ASN A 170 -16.95 -5.32 12.24
CA ASN A 170 -18.10 -5.42 13.15
C ASN A 170 -18.66 -4.03 13.51
N PHE A 171 -18.90 -3.20 12.50
CA PHE A 171 -19.55 -1.90 12.66
C PHE A 171 -20.94 -1.99 13.30
N PRO A 172 -21.76 -3.06 13.12
CA PRO A 172 -23.02 -3.19 13.86
C PRO A 172 -22.80 -3.30 15.37
N GLY A 173 -21.79 -4.06 15.80
CA GLY A 173 -21.40 -4.16 17.21
C GLY A 173 -20.94 -2.81 17.77
N VAL A 174 -20.07 -2.11 17.04
CA VAL A 174 -19.60 -0.76 17.45
C VAL A 174 -20.77 0.22 17.58
N VAL A 175 -21.65 0.30 16.57
CA VAL A 175 -22.77 1.26 16.56
C VAL A 175 -23.80 0.97 17.66
N SER A 176 -24.00 -0.31 17.99
CA SER A 176 -24.90 -0.72 19.09
C SER A 176 -24.26 -0.62 20.48
N GLY A 177 -22.97 -0.31 20.57
CA GLY A 177 -22.24 -0.22 21.84
C GLY A 177 -21.93 -1.58 22.46
N ASP A 178 -21.69 -2.59 21.63
CA ASP A 178 -21.30 -3.93 22.08
C ASP A 178 -20.04 -3.88 22.95
N ALA A 179 -20.09 -4.53 24.11
CA ALA A 179 -19.04 -4.41 25.12
C ALA A 179 -17.72 -5.06 24.69
N ASP A 180 -17.75 -6.09 23.84
CA ASP A 180 -16.53 -6.73 23.32
C ASP A 180 -15.86 -5.84 22.29
N GLU A 181 -16.61 -5.27 21.34
CA GLU A 181 -16.05 -4.37 20.33
C GLU A 181 -15.53 -3.07 20.95
N LEU A 182 -16.26 -2.47 21.90
CA LEU A 182 -15.79 -1.28 22.60
C LEU A 182 -14.55 -1.57 23.46
N ARG A 183 -14.39 -2.79 23.99
CA ARG A 183 -13.18 -3.20 24.69
C ARG A 183 -11.96 -3.17 23.77
N LYS A 184 -12.07 -3.73 22.56
CA LYS A 184 -10.98 -3.73 21.57
C LYS A 184 -10.52 -2.31 21.25
N LEU A 185 -11.48 -1.39 21.05
CA LEU A 185 -11.20 0.02 20.76
C LEU A 185 -10.54 0.76 21.92
N ALA A 186 -10.65 0.24 23.15
CA ALA A 186 -10.05 0.82 24.35
C ALA A 186 -8.67 0.23 24.71
N LEU A 187 -8.16 -0.76 23.96
CA LEU A 187 -6.87 -1.40 24.23
C LEU A 187 -5.70 -0.42 24.06
N ASP A 188 -4.62 -0.66 24.81
CA ASP A 188 -3.39 0.10 24.60
C ASP A 188 -2.82 -0.19 23.20
N GLY A 189 -2.51 0.86 22.46
CA GLY A 189 -2.14 0.77 21.04
C GLY A 189 -3.28 0.99 20.05
N ALA A 190 -4.55 0.90 20.44
CA ALA A 190 -5.72 1.13 19.56
C ALA A 190 -6.01 2.62 19.24
N HIS A 191 -4.99 3.48 19.30
CA HIS A 191 -5.10 4.92 19.04
C HIS A 191 -5.23 5.29 17.55
N HIS A 192 -5.18 4.28 16.68
CA HIS A 192 -5.44 4.36 15.25
C HIS A 192 -6.24 3.11 14.87
N VAL A 193 -7.46 3.33 14.38
CA VAL A 193 -8.36 2.26 13.99
C VAL A 193 -8.84 2.57 12.58
N ASP A 194 -8.65 1.62 11.68
CA ASP A 194 -9.21 1.68 10.33
C ASP A 194 -10.65 1.17 10.33
N GLY A 195 -11.46 1.64 9.40
CA GLY A 195 -12.88 1.31 9.33
C GLY A 195 -13.26 0.50 8.10
N HIS A 196 -14.37 -0.20 8.24
CA HIS A 196 -15.08 -0.96 7.21
C HIS A 196 -16.57 -0.86 7.53
N ALA A 197 -17.27 0.06 6.84
CA ALA A 197 -18.66 0.38 7.18
C ALA A 197 -19.52 0.60 5.92
N PRO A 198 -19.77 -0.46 5.11
CA PRO A 198 -20.55 -0.36 3.88
C PRO A 198 -21.99 0.10 4.18
N GLY A 199 -22.46 1.11 3.46
CA GLY A 199 -23.83 1.62 3.56
C GLY A 199 -24.18 2.34 4.87
N LEU A 200 -23.23 2.51 5.80
CA LEU A 200 -23.48 3.20 7.07
C LEU A 200 -23.67 4.70 6.85
N LEU A 201 -24.75 5.30 7.34
CA LEU A 201 -25.05 6.73 7.12
C LEU A 201 -25.54 7.41 8.41
N ASP A 202 -25.59 8.74 8.37
CA ASP A 202 -26.23 9.62 9.33
C ASP A 202 -25.80 9.33 10.79
N GLY A 203 -26.76 9.20 11.71
CA GLY A 203 -26.47 8.99 13.13
C GLY A 203 -25.66 7.73 13.41
N ALA A 204 -25.83 6.67 12.60
CA ALA A 204 -25.07 5.45 12.75
C ALA A 204 -23.59 5.65 12.35
N LEU A 205 -23.34 6.39 11.27
CA LEU A 205 -21.98 6.81 10.89
C LEU A 205 -21.35 7.71 11.96
N GLN A 206 -22.12 8.62 12.56
CA GLN A 206 -21.62 9.47 13.64
C GLN A 206 -21.22 8.65 14.87
N ALA A 207 -22.01 7.62 15.25
CA ALA A 207 -21.66 6.72 16.35
C ALA A 207 -20.36 5.96 16.07
N TYR A 208 -20.21 5.43 14.85
CA TYR A 208 -19.00 4.71 14.43
C TYR A 208 -17.76 5.61 14.43
N ALA A 209 -17.86 6.83 13.89
CA ALA A 209 -16.77 7.81 13.94
C ALA A 209 -16.45 8.26 15.38
N ALA A 210 -17.46 8.46 16.22
CA ALA A 210 -17.30 8.86 17.62
C ALA A 210 -16.60 7.78 18.47
N ALA A 211 -16.70 6.51 18.08
CA ALA A 211 -15.96 5.41 18.70
C ALA A 211 -14.45 5.44 18.38
N GLY A 212 -13.98 6.39 17.56
CA GLY A 212 -12.57 6.62 17.29
C GLY A 212 -12.05 5.99 16.00
N ILE A 213 -12.92 5.40 15.18
CA ILE A 213 -12.55 4.89 13.84
C ILE A 213 -12.29 6.05 12.89
N ARG A 214 -11.16 5.98 12.18
CA ARG A 214 -10.56 7.16 11.52
C ARG A 214 -10.64 7.13 10.00
N SER A 215 -10.86 5.97 9.39
CA SER A 215 -10.89 5.78 7.94
C SER A 215 -12.05 4.86 7.55
N ASP A 216 -12.37 4.82 6.27
CA ASP A 216 -13.31 3.86 5.69
C ASP A 216 -13.00 3.71 4.20
N HIS A 217 -12.97 2.47 3.70
CA HIS A 217 -12.77 2.14 2.28
C HIS A 217 -14.03 1.58 1.60
N GLU A 218 -15.14 1.46 2.34
CA GLU A 218 -16.37 0.80 1.90
C GLU A 218 -17.44 1.76 1.34
N SER A 219 -17.07 2.99 1.01
CA SER A 219 -18.00 3.93 0.39
C SER A 219 -18.29 3.54 -1.07
N LEU A 220 -19.55 3.27 -1.37
CA LEU A 220 -19.99 2.90 -2.73
C LEU A 220 -20.48 4.10 -3.53
N THR A 221 -20.96 5.14 -2.84
CA THR A 221 -21.60 6.31 -3.44
C THR A 221 -20.91 7.63 -3.02
N PRO A 222 -21.03 8.70 -3.83
CA PRO A 222 -20.58 10.04 -3.41
C PRO A 222 -21.25 10.52 -2.13
N GLU A 223 -22.50 10.11 -1.87
CA GLU A 223 -23.19 10.46 -0.62
C GLU A 223 -22.49 9.85 0.58
N GLU A 224 -22.24 8.54 0.56
CA GLU A 224 -21.49 7.85 1.60
C GLU A 224 -20.15 8.53 1.84
N GLY A 225 -19.33 8.68 0.79
CA GLY A 225 -18.00 9.29 0.89
C GLY A 225 -18.04 10.72 1.45
N ARG A 226 -19.01 11.53 1.03
CA ARG A 226 -19.20 12.90 1.55
C ARG A 226 -19.52 12.91 3.04
N GLN A 227 -20.35 11.97 3.51
CA GLN A 227 -20.66 11.88 4.93
C GLN A 227 -19.44 11.48 5.77
N ARG A 228 -18.58 10.54 5.28
CA ARG A 228 -17.33 10.17 5.97
C ARG A 228 -16.40 11.38 6.13
N ILE A 229 -16.20 12.13 5.05
CA ILE A 229 -15.34 13.32 5.07
C ILE A 229 -15.90 14.36 6.04
N ARG A 230 -17.23 14.60 6.06
CA ARG A 230 -17.89 15.51 7.00
C ARG A 230 -17.78 15.06 8.46
N ALA A 231 -17.80 13.75 8.72
CA ALA A 231 -17.54 13.17 10.04
C ALA A 231 -16.06 13.27 10.46
N GLY A 232 -15.18 13.78 9.59
CA GLY A 232 -13.76 13.89 9.87
C GLY A 232 -13.01 12.57 9.77
N MET A 233 -13.56 11.59 9.04
CA MET A 233 -12.87 10.36 8.67
C MET A 233 -12.02 10.57 7.41
N TRP A 234 -11.10 9.64 7.15
CA TRP A 234 -10.40 9.51 5.88
C TRP A 234 -11.24 8.65 4.94
N LEU A 235 -11.49 9.16 3.73
CA LEU A 235 -12.07 8.36 2.66
C LEU A 235 -10.92 7.67 1.91
N LEU A 236 -10.86 6.35 2.00
CA LEU A 236 -9.95 5.54 1.23
C LEU A 236 -10.68 5.10 -0.04
N MET A 237 -10.38 5.75 -1.18
CA MET A 237 -10.99 5.38 -2.46
C MET A 237 -10.39 4.06 -2.93
N ARG A 238 -11.18 2.99 -2.81
CA ARG A 238 -10.79 1.65 -3.20
C ARG A 238 -10.92 1.44 -4.71
N GLU A 239 -9.91 0.78 -5.27
CA GLU A 239 -10.02 0.12 -6.56
C GLU A 239 -9.47 -1.30 -6.40
N ALA A 240 -10.31 -2.26 -6.03
CA ALA A 240 -9.99 -3.69 -5.92
C ALA A 240 -10.29 -4.44 -7.23
N SER A 241 -9.97 -5.74 -7.27
CA SER A 241 -10.29 -6.60 -8.43
C SER A 241 -11.79 -6.70 -8.65
N MET A 242 -12.55 -6.94 -7.57
CA MET A 242 -14.00 -7.13 -7.59
C MET A 242 -14.79 -5.94 -7.03
N ALA A 243 -14.22 -5.16 -6.11
CA ALA A 243 -14.84 -3.99 -5.49
C ALA A 243 -14.21 -2.68 -6.01
N ARG A 244 -14.81 -2.10 -7.05
CA ARG A 244 -14.27 -0.91 -7.74
C ARG A 244 -15.10 0.33 -7.42
N ASN A 245 -14.53 1.26 -6.68
CA ASN A 245 -15.23 2.45 -6.19
C ASN A 245 -14.60 3.76 -6.69
N LEU A 246 -13.40 3.71 -7.27
CA LEU A 246 -12.65 4.91 -7.66
C LEU A 246 -13.49 5.83 -8.57
N GLN A 247 -13.99 5.32 -9.69
CA GLN A 247 -14.75 6.12 -10.66
C GLN A 247 -16.00 6.75 -10.06
N ALA A 248 -16.70 6.02 -9.18
CA ALA A 248 -17.90 6.52 -8.52
C ALA A 248 -17.59 7.66 -7.54
N LEU A 249 -16.42 7.62 -6.88
CA LEU A 249 -16.06 8.54 -5.81
C LEU A 249 -15.22 9.74 -6.28
N LEU A 250 -14.51 9.66 -7.41
CA LEU A 250 -13.68 10.73 -7.97
C LEU A 250 -14.38 12.11 -8.10
N PRO A 251 -15.70 12.21 -8.39
CA PRO A 251 -16.40 13.50 -8.37
C PRO A 251 -16.27 14.27 -7.04
N LEU A 252 -16.07 13.59 -5.91
CA LEU A 252 -15.83 14.23 -4.61
C LEU A 252 -14.53 15.03 -4.59
N VAL A 253 -13.52 14.64 -5.36
CA VAL A 253 -12.27 15.39 -5.46
C VAL A 253 -12.50 16.75 -6.12
N ALA A 254 -13.36 16.80 -7.15
CA ALA A 254 -13.73 18.06 -7.79
C ALA A 254 -14.62 18.94 -6.90
N GLU A 255 -15.52 18.31 -6.12
CA GLU A 255 -16.46 19.02 -5.23
C GLU A 255 -15.78 19.58 -3.97
N LEU A 256 -14.97 18.77 -3.29
CA LEU A 256 -14.46 19.06 -1.94
C LEU A 256 -12.94 19.28 -1.91
N GLY A 257 -12.26 19.09 -3.04
CA GLY A 257 -10.81 18.95 -3.11
C GLY A 257 -10.33 17.58 -2.64
N PRO A 258 -9.02 17.30 -2.74
CA PRO A 258 -8.46 15.98 -2.41
C PRO A 258 -8.26 15.75 -0.89
N HIS A 259 -8.67 16.71 -0.05
CA HIS A 259 -8.40 16.67 1.39
C HIS A 259 -9.10 15.48 2.04
N ARG A 260 -8.40 14.77 2.93
CA ARG A 260 -8.90 13.55 3.60
C ARG A 260 -9.26 12.40 2.64
N ILE A 261 -8.68 12.39 1.44
CA ILE A 261 -8.83 11.31 0.47
C ILE A 261 -7.47 10.69 0.18
N ALA A 262 -7.41 9.36 0.25
CA ALA A 262 -6.25 8.56 -0.15
C ALA A 262 -6.71 7.38 -1.03
N PHE A 263 -5.76 6.74 -1.72
CA PHE A 263 -6.03 5.55 -2.53
C PHE A 263 -5.70 4.27 -1.75
N CYS A 264 -6.51 3.23 -1.95
CA CYS A 264 -6.23 1.90 -1.46
C CYS A 264 -6.60 0.84 -2.51
N THR A 265 -5.89 -0.29 -2.51
CA THR A 265 -6.20 -1.38 -3.45
C THR A 265 -7.06 -2.48 -2.85
N ASP A 266 -7.05 -2.62 -1.52
CA ASP A 266 -7.83 -3.62 -0.82
C ASP A 266 -7.54 -5.04 -1.36
N ASP A 267 -8.55 -5.77 -1.84
CA ASP A 267 -8.37 -7.08 -2.48
C ASP A 267 -7.98 -6.96 -3.96
N ARG A 268 -6.73 -7.33 -4.28
CA ARG A 268 -6.24 -7.38 -5.66
C ARG A 268 -5.70 -8.74 -6.05
N ASP A 269 -6.12 -9.24 -7.20
CA ASP A 269 -5.48 -10.35 -7.89
C ASP A 269 -4.16 -9.92 -8.54
N PRO A 270 -3.15 -10.80 -8.59
CA PRO A 270 -1.84 -10.47 -9.16
C PRO A 270 -1.91 -10.16 -10.67
N GLU A 271 -2.83 -10.80 -11.41
CA GLU A 271 -3.08 -10.52 -12.82
C GLU A 271 -3.61 -9.11 -13.03
N ASP A 272 -4.56 -8.66 -12.20
CA ASP A 272 -5.11 -7.31 -12.29
C ASP A 272 -4.04 -6.25 -12.01
N VAL A 273 -3.14 -6.50 -11.05
CA VAL A 273 -2.02 -5.60 -10.77
C VAL A 273 -1.05 -5.56 -11.96
N ALA A 274 -0.79 -6.70 -12.60
CA ALA A 274 0.06 -6.79 -13.78
C ALA A 274 -0.53 -6.04 -14.99
N ASP A 275 -1.84 -6.15 -15.20
CA ASP A 275 -2.53 -5.59 -16.37
C ASP A 275 -2.88 -4.11 -16.21
N THR A 276 -3.38 -3.73 -15.03
CA THR A 276 -3.93 -2.38 -14.79
C THR A 276 -3.02 -1.49 -13.96
N GLY A 277 -2.02 -2.07 -13.30
CA GLY A 277 -1.14 -1.42 -12.34
C GLY A 277 -1.65 -1.56 -10.90
N HIS A 278 -0.94 -0.92 -9.98
CA HIS A 278 -1.28 -0.82 -8.56
C HIS A 278 -1.87 0.58 -8.28
N VAL A 279 -1.46 1.24 -7.20
CA VAL A 279 -1.78 2.66 -6.92
C VAL A 279 -1.43 3.59 -8.10
N ASN A 280 -0.39 3.28 -8.90
CA ASN A 280 -0.06 4.05 -10.10
C ASN A 280 -1.16 3.98 -11.18
N GLY A 281 -1.89 2.86 -11.26
CA GLY A 281 -3.06 2.71 -12.12
C GLY A 281 -4.19 3.62 -11.65
N MET A 282 -4.43 3.66 -10.34
CA MET A 282 -5.43 4.56 -9.74
C MET A 282 -5.10 6.04 -9.98
N VAL A 283 -3.82 6.44 -9.84
CA VAL A 283 -3.37 7.80 -10.18
C VAL A 283 -3.64 8.11 -11.66
N ARG A 284 -3.28 7.19 -12.56
CA ARG A 284 -3.54 7.34 -14.00
C ARG A 284 -5.03 7.54 -14.27
N ASP A 285 -5.87 6.70 -13.68
CA ASP A 285 -7.30 6.68 -13.97
C ASP A 285 -8.01 7.89 -13.35
N ALA A 286 -7.56 8.37 -12.19
CA ALA A 286 -7.99 9.63 -11.60
C ALA A 286 -7.66 10.84 -12.49
N VAL A 287 -6.44 10.89 -13.04
CA VAL A 287 -6.03 11.95 -13.97
C VAL A 287 -6.84 11.89 -15.26
N ALA A 288 -7.09 10.69 -15.79
CA ALA A 288 -7.93 10.50 -16.98
C ALA A 288 -9.38 10.97 -16.75
N ALA A 289 -9.88 10.88 -15.52
CA ALA A 289 -11.18 11.39 -15.11
C ALA A 289 -11.19 12.90 -14.80
N GLY A 290 -10.07 13.61 -14.96
CA GLY A 290 -9.97 15.06 -14.82
C GLY A 290 -9.45 15.56 -13.47
N VAL A 291 -9.00 14.67 -12.57
CA VAL A 291 -8.28 15.10 -11.35
C VAL A 291 -6.91 15.66 -11.76
N ARG A 292 -6.50 16.76 -11.13
CA ARG A 292 -5.16 17.32 -11.37
C ARG A 292 -4.08 16.29 -11.00
N PRO A 293 -3.02 16.12 -11.81
CA PRO A 293 -1.94 15.19 -11.49
C PRO A 293 -1.31 15.42 -10.12
N GLU A 294 -1.17 16.68 -9.69
CA GLU A 294 -0.61 17.01 -8.38
C GLU A 294 -1.51 16.56 -7.23
N ASP A 295 -2.84 16.68 -7.39
CA ASP A 295 -3.83 16.23 -6.41
C ASP A 295 -3.86 14.69 -6.33
N ALA A 296 -3.87 14.01 -7.48
CA ALA A 296 -3.83 12.54 -7.53
C ALA A 296 -2.54 11.98 -6.91
N LEU A 297 -1.39 12.59 -7.18
CA LEU A 297 -0.11 12.20 -6.57
C LEU A 297 -0.07 12.52 -5.07
N ALA A 298 -0.70 13.61 -4.61
CA ALA A 298 -0.82 13.90 -3.18
C ALA A 298 -1.71 12.87 -2.46
N MET A 299 -2.83 12.46 -3.07
CA MET A 299 -3.72 11.39 -2.58
C MET A 299 -2.96 10.06 -2.45
N ALA A 300 -2.14 9.74 -3.46
CA ALA A 300 -1.34 8.52 -3.54
C ALA A 300 -0.07 8.51 -2.68
N SER A 301 0.27 9.61 -2.00
CA SER A 301 1.52 9.72 -1.23
C SER A 301 1.31 10.45 0.10
N LEU A 302 1.27 11.78 0.10
CA LEU A 302 1.19 12.60 1.30
C LEU A 302 -0.05 12.28 2.14
N HIS A 303 -1.21 12.14 1.49
CA HIS A 303 -2.48 11.90 2.17
C HIS A 303 -2.55 10.49 2.76
N ALA A 304 -2.12 9.47 2.00
CA ALA A 304 -1.95 8.11 2.52
C ALA A 304 -1.00 8.10 3.73
N ALA A 305 0.15 8.78 3.66
CA ALA A 305 1.06 8.92 4.80
C ALA A 305 0.41 9.64 6.00
N GLN A 306 -0.41 10.68 5.76
CA GLN A 306 -1.10 11.42 6.81
C GLN A 306 -2.21 10.61 7.48
N CYS A 307 -2.95 9.79 6.73
CA CYS A 307 -3.97 8.87 7.23
C CYS A 307 -3.41 8.03 8.39
N HIS A 308 -2.25 7.40 8.13
CA HIS A 308 -1.58 6.50 9.04
C HIS A 308 -0.49 7.13 9.91
N ARG A 309 -0.39 8.48 9.91
CA ARG A 309 0.61 9.24 10.69
C ARG A 309 2.07 8.83 10.42
N LEU A 310 2.37 8.38 9.21
CA LEU A 310 3.71 8.02 8.73
C LEU A 310 4.49 9.30 8.38
N VAL A 311 4.90 10.05 9.41
CA VAL A 311 5.43 11.42 9.27
C VAL A 311 6.76 11.53 8.50
N HIS A 312 7.40 10.41 8.20
CA HIS A 312 8.62 10.36 7.41
C HIS A 312 8.35 10.01 5.93
N LEU A 313 7.15 9.56 5.55
CA LEU A 313 6.84 9.11 4.18
C LEU A 313 5.94 10.09 3.42
N GLY A 314 5.82 9.86 2.10
CA GLY A 314 4.87 10.54 1.22
C GLY A 314 5.21 11.99 0.86
N ARG A 315 6.48 12.40 0.98
CA ARG A 315 6.91 13.79 0.74
C ARG A 315 8.41 13.91 0.46
N TRP A 316 8.78 14.91 -0.35
CA TRP A 316 10.15 15.38 -0.49
C TRP A 316 10.41 16.55 0.46
N ARG A 317 11.03 16.30 1.62
CA ARG A 317 11.42 17.34 2.59
C ARG A 317 12.70 16.94 3.33
N PRO A 318 13.54 17.91 3.74
CA PRO A 318 14.53 17.68 4.77
C PRO A 318 13.93 16.92 5.97
N ALA A 319 14.53 15.77 6.27
CA ALA A 319 13.99 14.88 7.29
C ALA A 319 14.11 15.47 8.70
N THR A 320 13.00 15.51 9.43
CA THR A 320 12.99 15.72 10.89
C THR A 320 13.15 14.38 11.59
N ARG A 321 13.75 14.37 12.79
CA ARG A 321 13.83 13.15 13.62
C ARG A 321 12.40 12.61 13.82
N PRO A 322 12.12 11.32 13.60
CA PRO A 322 10.81 10.77 13.93
C PRO A 322 10.55 10.99 15.43
N THR A 323 9.37 11.49 15.77
CA THR A 323 8.95 11.74 17.16
C THR A 323 8.48 10.47 17.86
N SER A 324 8.41 9.33 17.16
CA SER A 324 8.15 8.01 17.72
C SER A 324 9.34 7.07 17.50
N SER A 325 9.42 6.01 18.31
CA SER A 325 10.48 4.99 18.38
C SER A 325 10.73 4.18 17.09
N SER A 326 10.14 4.58 15.97
CA SER A 326 10.44 4.09 14.63
C SER A 326 11.80 4.60 14.17
N SER A 327 12.88 3.97 14.68
CA SER A 327 14.20 4.07 14.05
C SER A 327 14.04 3.73 12.56
N PRO A 328 14.52 4.52 11.62
CA PRO A 328 14.44 4.13 10.21
C PRO A 328 15.58 3.17 9.93
N THR A 329 15.27 2.02 9.35
CA THR A 329 16.30 1.18 8.72
C THR A 329 16.89 1.99 7.58
N SER A 330 18.14 2.41 7.80
CA SER A 330 18.96 3.23 6.90
C SER A 330 19.11 2.55 5.53
N SER A 331 18.41 3.07 4.52
CA SER A 331 18.75 2.99 3.08
C SER A 331 17.58 3.32 2.12
N ARG A 332 16.36 3.61 2.60
CA ARG A 332 15.15 3.39 1.77
C ARG A 332 14.38 4.62 1.28
N PHE A 333 14.75 5.85 1.67
CA PHE A 333 13.95 7.04 1.32
C PHE A 333 14.10 7.52 -0.14
N ALA A 334 15.07 7.00 -0.90
CA ALA A 334 15.38 7.48 -2.24
C ALA A 334 14.72 6.62 -3.34
N ARG A 335 13.43 6.31 -3.19
CA ARG A 335 12.69 5.65 -4.28
C ARG A 335 11.91 6.71 -5.06
N THR A 336 12.57 7.22 -6.09
CA THR A 336 12.01 8.19 -7.02
C THR A 336 11.17 7.48 -8.08
N TRP A 337 9.92 7.90 -8.25
CA TRP A 337 9.18 7.57 -9.47
C TRP A 337 9.52 8.59 -10.55
N CYS A 338 10.05 8.09 -11.67
CA CYS A 338 10.34 8.89 -12.86
C CYS A 338 9.51 8.41 -14.05
N SER A 339 8.56 9.24 -14.50
CA SER A 339 7.90 9.04 -15.79
C SER A 339 8.52 9.92 -16.87
N SER A 340 8.74 9.33 -18.05
CA SER A 340 8.89 10.09 -19.30
C SER A 340 7.50 10.56 -19.72
N GLY A 341 7.37 11.83 -20.14
CA GLY A 341 6.11 12.46 -20.50
C GLY A 341 5.36 11.76 -21.64
N ALA A 342 4.55 10.77 -21.28
CA ALA A 342 3.37 10.22 -21.94
C ALA A 342 3.01 9.01 -21.07
N VAL A 343 1.76 8.91 -20.61
CA VAL A 343 1.26 7.80 -19.81
C VAL A 343 1.22 6.52 -20.67
N ARG A 344 2.38 5.95 -21.00
CA ARG A 344 2.58 4.59 -21.52
C ARG A 344 3.99 4.15 -21.11
N SER A 345 4.05 3.11 -20.27
CA SER A 345 5.23 2.44 -19.70
C SER A 345 5.96 3.18 -18.57
N ALA A 346 5.52 2.89 -17.34
CA ALA A 346 6.32 3.14 -16.14
C ALA A 346 7.50 2.17 -16.13
N THR A 347 8.72 2.69 -16.26
CA THR A 347 9.94 1.94 -15.90
C THR A 347 10.50 2.57 -14.64
N CYS A 348 10.02 2.15 -13.47
CA CYS A 348 10.77 2.32 -12.24
C CYS A 348 11.90 1.29 -12.28
N ARG A 349 13.04 1.65 -12.89
CA ARG A 349 14.30 0.99 -12.54
C ARG A 349 14.61 1.42 -11.12
N ALA A 350 14.23 0.58 -10.17
CA ALA A 350 14.84 0.57 -8.85
C ALA A 350 16.37 0.66 -9.07
N CYS A 351 16.94 1.83 -8.82
CA CYS A 351 18.38 2.04 -8.94
C CYS A 351 19.04 1.38 -7.72
N LEU A 352 19.18 0.07 -7.80
CA LEU A 352 20.16 -0.71 -7.07
C LEU A 352 21.00 -1.41 -8.15
N SER A 353 22.29 -1.06 -8.16
CA SER A 353 23.31 -1.69 -8.99
C SER A 353 23.29 -3.21 -8.81
N PRO A 354 23.33 -4.03 -9.88
CA PRO A 354 23.69 -5.42 -9.74
C PRO A 354 25.21 -5.53 -9.81
N SER A 355 25.91 -5.40 -8.68
CA SER A 355 27.23 -6.01 -8.54
C SER A 355 27.07 -7.29 -7.73
N GLY A 356 27.19 -8.42 -8.43
CA GLY A 356 27.36 -9.74 -7.81
C GLY A 356 26.15 -10.67 -7.88
N CYS A 357 25.83 -11.19 -9.07
CA CYS A 357 25.51 -12.61 -9.26
C CYS A 357 25.49 -12.96 -10.76
N GLU A 358 26.65 -12.96 -11.41
CA GLU A 358 26.80 -13.73 -12.66
C GLU A 358 26.93 -15.21 -12.30
N SER A 359 25.92 -16.01 -12.62
CA SER A 359 26.17 -17.27 -13.35
C SER A 359 24.87 -17.97 -13.75
N ARG A 360 24.84 -18.35 -15.03
CA ARG A 360 24.07 -19.45 -15.65
C ARG A 360 22.55 -19.28 -15.73
N CYS A 361 22.09 -18.80 -16.87
CA CYS A 361 21.06 -19.55 -17.59
C CYS A 361 21.21 -19.34 -19.10
N GLY A 362 21.49 -20.44 -19.80
CA GLY A 362 21.78 -20.46 -21.22
C GLY A 362 20.56 -20.17 -22.11
N SER A 363 20.89 -19.71 -23.31
CA SER A 363 20.08 -19.65 -24.54
C SER A 363 18.77 -20.46 -24.55
N ARG A 364 17.63 -19.76 -24.72
CA ARG A 364 16.39 -20.36 -25.27
C ARG A 364 16.39 -20.25 -26.80
N PRO A 365 16.18 -21.34 -27.56
CA PRO A 365 15.84 -21.22 -28.97
C PRO A 365 14.32 -21.03 -29.15
N SER A 366 13.98 -20.20 -30.12
CA SER A 366 12.62 -19.96 -30.61
C SER A 366 11.93 -21.23 -31.08
N ARG A 367 10.63 -21.41 -30.79
CA ARG A 367 9.77 -22.25 -31.63
C ARG A 367 8.36 -21.66 -31.80
N ARG A 368 8.04 -21.48 -33.09
CA ARG A 368 6.70 -21.23 -33.65
C ARG A 368 5.81 -22.46 -33.48
N ALA A 369 4.51 -22.21 -33.49
CA ALA A 369 3.43 -23.19 -33.51
C ALA A 369 3.43 -24.08 -34.78
N SER A 370 3.09 -25.37 -34.62
CA SER A 370 2.33 -26.15 -35.61
C SER A 370 1.73 -27.44 -35.02
N SER A 371 0.42 -27.56 -35.22
CA SER A 371 -0.45 -28.73 -35.52
C SER A 371 -0.13 -30.17 -35.04
N ARG A 372 -1.19 -30.77 -34.46
CA ARG A 372 -1.72 -32.16 -34.60
C ARG A 372 -0.82 -33.33 -34.15
N PHE A 373 -1.30 -34.12 -33.18
CA PHE A 373 -1.51 -35.57 -33.33
C PHE A 373 -2.32 -36.18 -32.16
N ARG A 374 -3.28 -37.05 -32.47
CA ARG A 374 -4.04 -37.92 -31.53
C ARG A 374 -3.23 -39.19 -31.20
N PRO A 375 -3.55 -39.92 -30.12
CA PRO A 375 -3.42 -41.38 -30.13
C PRO A 375 -4.78 -42.08 -30.04
N ALA A 376 -4.85 -43.21 -30.75
CA ALA A 376 -6.01 -44.04 -31.00
C ALA A 376 -6.28 -45.04 -29.86
N ALA A 377 -7.57 -45.33 -29.67
CA ALA A 377 -8.06 -46.52 -28.97
C ALA A 377 -7.68 -47.79 -29.73
N ARG A 378 -7.29 -48.84 -29.00
CA ARG A 378 -7.38 -50.24 -29.45
C ARG A 378 -8.33 -50.96 -28.50
N GLY A 379 -9.44 -51.45 -29.05
CA GLY A 379 -10.30 -52.43 -28.40
C GLY A 379 -10.00 -53.84 -28.90
N CYS A 380 -10.26 -54.83 -28.04
CA CYS A 380 -10.64 -56.22 -28.28
C CYS A 380 -10.55 -56.94 -26.92
N GLY A 381 -11.56 -57.60 -26.35
CA GLY A 381 -12.94 -57.87 -26.75
C GLY A 381 -13.57 -58.82 -25.71
N ARG A 382 -14.92 -58.80 -25.64
CA ARG A 382 -15.87 -59.89 -25.29
C ARG A 382 -15.55 -60.74 -24.03
N SER A 383 -16.41 -60.85 -23.02
CA SER A 383 -17.78 -61.37 -23.07
C SER A 383 -18.27 -61.57 -21.62
N GLY A 384 -19.59 -61.63 -21.39
CA GLY A 384 -20.15 -62.30 -20.20
C GLY A 384 -21.14 -61.48 -19.40
N SER A 385 -22.41 -61.57 -19.78
CA SER A 385 -23.58 -61.20 -18.98
C SER A 385 -23.74 -62.03 -17.70
N CYS A 386 -24.22 -61.42 -16.60
CA CYS A 386 -25.33 -61.90 -15.75
C CYS A 386 -25.51 -60.91 -14.58
N ARG A 387 -26.63 -60.19 -14.54
CA ARG A 387 -27.85 -60.47 -13.72
C ARG A 387 -27.69 -60.13 -12.22
N SER A 388 -28.42 -59.06 -11.89
CA SER A 388 -29.17 -58.70 -10.68
C SER A 388 -29.30 -59.65 -9.47
N ARG A 389 -29.58 -58.96 -8.35
CA ARG A 389 -30.06 -59.35 -7.01
C ARG A 389 -28.91 -59.44 -5.98
N SER A 390 -28.98 -58.77 -4.83
CA SER A 390 -30.14 -58.46 -3.98
C SER A 390 -30.04 -57.08 -3.36
#